data_AF-A0A518F0C1-F1
#
_entry.id   AF-A0A518F0C1-F1
#
_cell.length_a   1.000
_cell.length_b   1.000
_cell.length_c   1.000
_cell.angle_alpha   90.00
_cell.angle_beta   90.00
_cell.angle_gamma   90.00
#
_symmetry.space_group_name_H-M   'P 1'
#
loop_
_entity.id
_entity.type
_entity.pdbx_description
1 polymer ?
#
loop_
_entity_poly.entity_id
_entity_poly.type
_entity_poly.pdbx_seq_one_letter_code
_entity_poly.pdbx_strand_id
1 'polypeptide(L)'
;MQSRPMALHETLRAIRTAFEEGPTPAEDIRVLDAHVEALRSSGLAERAIRAGTRAPDFAMRSTCGRTLALGELLANGPVVLTWFRGNW
;
A
#
# COMPACT_ATOMS: atom_id res chain seq x y z
N MET A 1 19.10 11.71 24.63
CA MET A 1 17.97 10.77 24.66
C MET A 1 17.44 10.68 23.24
N GLN A 2 17.89 9.71 22.45
CA GLN A 2 17.42 9.56 21.07
C GLN A 2 16.06 8.87 21.10
N SER A 3 15.01 9.54 20.59
CA SER A 3 13.67 8.98 20.47
C SER A 3 13.72 7.77 19.55
N ARG A 4 13.25 6.62 20.03
CA ARG A 4 13.15 5.42 19.21
C ARG A 4 12.17 5.69 18.06
N PRO A 5 12.52 5.44 16.80
CA PRO A 5 11.57 5.59 15.70
C PRO A 5 10.36 4.69 15.96
N MET A 6 9.15 5.22 15.71
CA MET A 6 7.89 4.47 15.84
C MET A 6 7.93 3.20 15.00
N ALA A 7 7.22 2.15 15.43
CA ALA A 7 7.08 0.96 14.62
C ALA A 7 6.35 1.30 13.31
N LEU A 8 6.69 0.65 12.19
CA LEU A 8 6.07 0.93 10.90
C LEU A 8 4.53 0.88 10.97
N HIS A 9 3.97 -0.10 11.70
CA HIS A 9 2.52 -0.23 11.86
C HIS A 9 1.88 0.94 12.64
N GLU A 10 2.60 1.56 13.57
CA GLU A 10 2.15 2.76 14.30
C GLU A 10 2.16 3.95 13.36
N THR A 11 3.26 4.14 12.62
CA THR A 11 3.37 5.21 11.62
C THR A 11 2.26 5.13 10.57
N LEU A 12 1.99 3.93 10.03
CA LEU A 12 0.93 3.74 9.04
C LEU A 12 -0.47 4.00 9.63
N ARG A 13 -0.69 3.69 10.91
CA ARG A 13 -1.95 4.00 11.59
C ARG A 13 -2.11 5.51 11.76
N ALA A 14 -1.06 6.21 12.19
CA ALA A 14 -1.09 7.65 12.36
C ALA A 14 -1.34 8.38 11.03
N ILE A 15 -0.71 7.95 9.93
CA ILE A 15 -0.95 8.50 8.59
C ILE A 15 -2.42 8.36 8.19
N ARG A 16 -3.02 7.17 8.42
CA ARG A 16 -4.44 6.95 8.12
C ARG A 16 -5.34 7.86 8.93
N THR A 17 -5.16 7.95 10.25
CA THR A 17 -5.98 8.82 11.11
C THR A 17 -5.86 10.28 10.70
N ALA A 18 -4.64 10.76 10.40
CA ALA A 18 -4.43 12.14 9.95
C ALA A 18 -5.11 12.44 8.60
N PHE A 19 -5.24 11.45 7.72
CA PHE A 19 -5.98 11.60 6.46
C PHE A 19 -7.49 11.71 6.70
N GLU A 20 -8.03 10.88 7.60
CA GLU A 20 -9.45 10.84 7.96
C GLU A 20 -9.89 12.12 8.71
N GLU A 21 -9.04 12.64 9.60
CA GLU A 21 -9.29 13.87 10.39
C GLU A 21 -8.84 15.16 9.66
N GLY A 22 -8.22 15.01 8.49
CA GLY A 22 -7.64 16.09 7.72
C GLY A 22 -8.66 17.03 7.06
N PRO A 23 -8.20 17.98 6.25
CA PRO A 23 -9.06 18.99 5.60
C PRO A 23 -9.91 18.42 4.45
N THR A 24 -9.88 17.10 4.20
CA THR A 24 -10.63 16.45 3.14
C THR A 24 -12.13 16.67 3.37
N PRO A 25 -12.87 17.25 2.40
CA PRO A 25 -14.30 17.41 2.53
C PRO A 25 -15.03 16.09 2.81
N ALA A 26 -16.03 16.12 3.69
CA ALA A 26 -16.78 14.93 4.08
C ALA A 26 -17.48 14.25 2.90
N GLU A 27 -17.83 14.99 1.85
CA GLU A 27 -18.39 14.45 0.61
C GLU A 27 -17.38 13.59 -0.15
N ASP A 28 -16.14 14.04 -0.28
CA ASP A 28 -15.07 13.29 -0.95
C ASP A 28 -14.74 11.99 -0.20
N ILE A 29 -14.72 12.04 1.13
CA ILE A 29 -14.58 10.84 1.98
C ILE A 29 -15.72 9.85 1.72
N ARG A 30 -16.98 10.32 1.65
CA ARG A 30 -18.14 9.45 1.37
C ARG A 30 -18.06 8.80 -0.01
N VAL A 31 -17.61 9.54 -1.02
CA VAL A 31 -17.42 9.00 -2.38
C VAL A 31 -16.35 7.91 -2.36
N LEU A 32 -15.23 8.16 -1.68
CA LEU A 32 -14.17 7.15 -1.51
C LEU A 32 -14.69 5.89 -0.82
N ASP A 33 -15.39 6.05 0.30
CA ASP A 33 -15.97 4.93 1.07
C ASP A 33 -16.96 4.11 0.23
N ALA A 34 -17.84 4.78 -0.53
CA ALA A 34 -18.78 4.12 -1.42
C ALA A 34 -18.08 3.30 -2.50
N HIS A 35 -16.98 3.81 -3.08
CA HIS A 35 -16.18 3.07 -4.05
C HIS A 35 -15.48 1.86 -3.42
N VAL A 36 -14.94 2.01 -2.21
CA VAL A 36 -14.32 0.90 -1.47
C VAL A 36 -15.35 -0.19 -1.19
N GLU A 37 -16.57 0.18 -0.76
CA GLU A 37 -17.64 -0.78 -0.48
C GLU A 37 -18.13 -1.48 -1.75
N ALA A 38 -18.23 -0.76 -2.88
CA ALA A 38 -18.54 -1.37 -4.17
C ALA A 38 -17.49 -2.41 -4.59
N LEU A 39 -16.19 -2.10 -4.41
CA LEU A 39 -15.11 -3.05 -4.67
C LEU A 39 -15.18 -4.26 -3.76
N ARG A 40 -15.50 -4.06 -2.47
CA ARG A 40 -15.69 -5.16 -1.50
C ARG A 40 -16.86 -6.06 -1.92
N SER A 41 -17.99 -5.45 -2.27
CA SER A 41 -19.20 -6.14 -2.72
C SER A 41 -19.03 -6.88 -4.06
N SER A 42 -18.05 -6.50 -4.88
CA SER A 42 -17.80 -7.14 -6.18
C SER A 42 -17.24 -8.57 -6.09
N GLY A 43 -16.80 -9.00 -4.92
CA GLY A 43 -16.19 -10.32 -4.74
C GLY A 43 -14.71 -10.39 -5.15
N LEU A 44 -14.06 -9.24 -5.38
CA LEU A 44 -12.66 -9.16 -5.83
C LEU A 44 -11.69 -9.65 -4.74
N ALA A 45 -11.97 -9.31 -3.48
CA ALA A 45 -11.11 -9.63 -2.34
C ALA A 45 -11.04 -11.15 -2.08
N GLU A 46 -12.10 -11.87 -2.36
CA GLU A 46 -12.23 -13.32 -2.20
C GLU A 46 -11.33 -14.08 -3.17
N ARG A 47 -11.02 -13.48 -4.33
CA ARG A 47 -10.15 -14.02 -5.37
C ARG A 47 -8.69 -13.53 -5.23
N ALA A 48 -8.44 -12.60 -4.33
CA ALA A 48 -7.10 -12.07 -4.10
C ALA A 48 -6.18 -13.09 -3.41
N ILE A 49 -4.88 -12.98 -3.67
CA ILE A 49 -3.85 -13.77 -2.98
C ILE A 49 -3.86 -13.41 -1.49
N ARG A 50 -3.87 -14.42 -0.62
CA ARG A 50 -3.97 -14.23 0.83
C ARG A 50 -2.60 -14.16 1.50
N ALA A 51 -2.55 -13.51 2.65
CA ALA A 51 -1.37 -13.51 3.52
C ALA A 51 -0.91 -14.95 3.82
N GLY A 52 0.41 -15.15 3.88
CA GLY A 52 1.04 -16.46 4.01
C GLY A 52 1.25 -17.20 2.68
N THR A 53 0.62 -16.75 1.59
CA THR A 53 0.95 -17.24 0.24
C THR A 53 2.22 -16.56 -0.25
N ARG A 54 3.05 -17.30 -0.99
CA ARG A 54 4.24 -16.73 -1.65
C ARG A 54 3.78 -15.63 -2.63
N ALA A 55 4.36 -14.44 -2.51
CA ALA A 55 4.11 -13.35 -3.44
C ALA A 55 4.50 -13.77 -4.87
N PRO A 56 3.69 -13.49 -5.90
CA PRO A 56 4.07 -13.71 -7.29
C PRO A 56 5.34 -12.94 -7.62
N ASP A 57 6.26 -13.59 -8.32
CA ASP A 57 7.46 -12.92 -8.78
C ASP A 57 7.13 -11.94 -9.90
N PHE A 58 7.92 -10.88 -10.02
CA PHE A 58 7.81 -9.89 -11.08
C PHE A 58 9.17 -9.27 -11.36
N ALA A 59 9.35 -8.78 -12.58
CA ALA A 59 10.47 -7.93 -12.97
C ALA A 59 9.93 -6.68 -13.67
N MET A 60 10.28 -5.49 -13.17
CA MET A 60 9.82 -4.22 -13.71
C MET A 60 10.99 -3.28 -13.97
N ARG A 61 10.90 -2.47 -15.03
CA ARG A 61 11.87 -1.40 -15.28
C ARG A 61 11.55 -0.21 -14.37
N SER A 62 12.53 0.18 -13.57
CA SER A 62 12.48 1.40 -12.75
C SER A 62 12.61 2.66 -13.61
N THR A 63 12.28 3.81 -13.01
CA THR A 63 12.40 5.12 -13.66
C THR A 63 13.84 5.49 -14.04
N CYS A 64 14.85 4.92 -13.38
CA CYS A 64 16.26 5.09 -13.76
C CYS A 64 16.74 4.08 -14.82
N GLY A 65 15.82 3.32 -15.44
CA GLY A 65 16.11 2.40 -16.53
C GLY A 65 16.62 1.01 -16.10
N ARG A 66 16.90 0.80 -14.82
CA ARG A 66 17.28 -0.52 -14.27
C ARG A 66 16.07 -1.43 -14.13
N THR A 67 16.21 -2.71 -14.49
CA THR A 67 15.21 -3.73 -14.15
C THR A 67 15.38 -4.15 -12.69
N LEU A 68 14.27 -4.24 -11.96
CA LEU A 68 14.21 -4.72 -10.58
C LEU A 68 13.33 -5.97 -10.54
N ALA A 69 13.85 -7.06 -9.99
CA ALA A 69 13.09 -8.30 -9.75
C ALA A 69 12.74 -8.46 -8.27
N LEU A 70 11.53 -8.94 -7.95
CA LEU A 70 11.11 -9.13 -6.56
C LEU A 70 12.03 -10.11 -5.82
N GLY A 71 12.42 -11.20 -6.46
CA GLY A 71 13.36 -12.17 -5.89
C GLY A 71 14.70 -11.56 -5.47
N GLU A 72 15.27 -10.68 -6.28
CA GLU A 72 16.54 -9.98 -5.97
C GLU A 72 16.39 -9.03 -4.79
N LEU A 73 15.26 -8.33 -4.69
CA LEU A 73 14.98 -7.43 -3.58
C LEU A 73 14.80 -8.21 -2.27
N LEU A 74 14.05 -9.31 -2.31
CA LEU A 74 13.82 -10.18 -1.15
C LEU A 74 15.09 -10.86 -0.64
N ALA A 75 16.04 -11.17 -1.53
CA ALA A 75 17.35 -11.70 -1.14
C ALA A 75 18.17 -10.69 -0.30
N ASN A 76 17.90 -9.40 -0.45
CA ASN A 76 18.56 -8.32 0.29
C ASN A 76 17.82 -7.91 1.57
N GLY A 77 16.59 -8.41 1.77
CA GLY A 77 15.81 -8.16 2.98
C GLY A 77 14.31 -8.01 2.73
N PRO A 78 13.54 -7.63 3.76
CA PRO A 78 12.11 -7.40 3.63
C PRO A 78 11.79 -6.30 2.61
N VAL A 79 10.73 -6.51 1.82
CA VAL A 79 10.27 -5.58 0.79
C VAL A 79 8.91 -5.02 1.16
N VAL A 80 8.74 -3.71 1.02
CA VAL A 80 7.44 -3.03 1.06
C VAL A 80 7.07 -2.65 -0.37
N LEU A 81 5.94 -3.16 -0.87
CA LEU A 81 5.39 -2.84 -2.18
C LEU A 81 4.21 -1.87 -2.01
N THR A 82 4.27 -0.73 -2.68
CA THR A 82 3.22 0.29 -2.67
C THR A 82 2.70 0.48 -4.07
N TRP A 83 1.38 0.41 -4.24
CA TRP A 83 0.71 0.78 -5.49
C TRP A 83 0.36 2.26 -5.42
N PHE A 84 0.91 3.03 -6.36
CA PHE A 84 0.60 4.44 -6.50
C PHE A 84 -0.11 4.67 -7.83
N ARG A 85 -1.22 5.41 -7.78
CA ARG A 85 -1.97 5.84 -8.96
C ARG A 85 -1.94 7.37 -8.98
N GLY A 86 -1.30 7.96 -9.98
CA GLY A 86 -1.14 9.40 -10.11
C GLY A 86 0.09 9.74 -10.95
N ASN A 87 0.37 11.03 -11.09
CA ASN A 87 1.59 11.49 -11.72
C ASN A 87 2.76 11.37 -10.75
N TRP A 88 3.90 10.95 -11.31
CA TRP A 88 5.19 10.82 -10.63
C TRP A 88 5.94 12.14 -10.69
#